data_AF-A0A0G0A8S3-F1
#
_entry.id   AF-A0A0G0A8S3-F1
#
_cell.length_a   1.000
_cell.length_b   1.000
_cell.length_c   1.000
_cell.angle_alpha   90.00
_cell.angle_beta   90.00
_cell.angle_gamma   90.00
#
_symmetry.space_group_name_H-M   'P 1'
#
loop_
_entity.id
_entity.type
_entity.pdbx_description
1 polymer ?
#
loop_
_entity_poly.entity_id
_entity_poly.type
_entity_poly.pdbx_seq_one_letter_code
_entity_poly.pdbx_strand_id
1 'polypeptide(L)'
;MKIVIIGDSHNNVSNLKYVMGFAKKIRAGAIIHTGDWNNFDNIKIVSDYAIPLYSCLGNADIDPNFKFKEELEIELDSLKIGICHSIKNCKLKIKNLDVVFCGHTHKQGQEKNVINPGALENGINFAIFDTKTKGVEFIQE
;
A
#
# COMPACT_ATOMS: atom_id res chain seq x y z
N MET A 1 -2.71 15.29 4.43
CA MET A 1 -1.68 14.74 3.53
C MET A 1 -2.33 13.78 2.55
N LYS A 2 -1.78 13.58 1.35
CA LYS A 2 -2.21 12.49 0.46
C LYS A 2 -1.25 11.32 0.59
N ILE A 3 -1.80 10.12 0.74
CA ILE A 3 -1.07 8.86 0.78
C ILE A 3 -1.46 8.08 -0.48
N VAL A 4 -0.48 7.58 -1.22
CA VAL A 4 -0.71 6.66 -2.35
C VAL A 4 -0.57 5.23 -1.84
N ILE A 5 -1.57 4.39 -2.11
CA ILE A 5 -1.65 3.03 -1.65
C ILE A 5 -1.61 2.11 -2.87
N ILE A 6 -0.63 1.21 -2.88
CA ILE A 6 -0.41 0.18 -3.88
C ILE A 6 -0.33 -1.18 -3.19
N GLY A 7 -0.44 -2.25 -3.96
CA GLY A 7 -0.39 -3.62 -3.46
C GLY A 7 -0.27 -4.60 -4.61
N ASP A 8 0.11 -5.83 -4.30
CA ASP A 8 0.13 -6.95 -5.24
C ASP A 8 0.81 -6.52 -6.56
N SER A 9 2.01 -5.94 -6.45
CA SER A 9 2.73 -5.41 -7.60
C SER A 9 3.40 -6.50 -8.41
N HIS A 10 3.72 -7.64 -7.79
CA HIS A 10 4.26 -8.84 -8.42
C HIS A 10 5.35 -8.57 -9.46
N ASN A 11 6.29 -7.68 -9.13
CA ASN A 11 7.39 -7.29 -10.01
C ASN A 11 6.99 -6.55 -11.31
N ASN A 12 5.80 -5.94 -11.35
CA ASN A 12 5.38 -5.07 -12.44
C ASN A 12 6.07 -3.69 -12.34
N VAL A 13 7.33 -3.64 -12.77
CA VAL A 13 8.20 -2.45 -12.73
C VAL A 13 7.61 -1.26 -13.49
N SER A 14 6.95 -1.49 -14.62
CA SER A 14 6.35 -0.43 -15.44
C SER A 14 5.25 0.30 -14.67
N ASN A 15 4.34 -0.47 -14.05
CA ASN A 15 3.23 0.10 -13.29
C ASN A 15 3.72 0.77 -12.00
N LEU A 16 4.72 0.18 -11.33
CA LEU A 16 5.38 0.83 -10.18
C LEU A 16 5.93 2.21 -10.56
N LYS A 17 6.71 2.31 -11.64
CA LYS A 17 7.27 3.60 -12.09
C LYS A 17 6.20 4.62 -12.47
N TYR A 18 5.12 4.16 -13.10
CA TYR A 18 3.97 5.01 -13.44
C TYR A 18 3.35 5.63 -12.18
N VAL A 19 2.96 4.78 -11.21
CA VAL A 19 2.31 5.24 -9.98
C VAL A 19 3.26 6.10 -9.14
N MET A 20 4.55 5.78 -9.11
CA MET A 20 5.54 6.61 -8.40
C MET A 20 5.74 7.98 -9.05
N GLY A 21 5.73 8.05 -10.39
CA GLY A 21 5.72 9.32 -11.12
C GLY A 21 4.47 10.15 -10.80
N PHE A 22 3.30 9.50 -10.76
CA PHE A 22 2.06 10.12 -10.35
C PHE A 22 2.12 10.63 -8.90
N ALA A 23 2.58 9.80 -7.96
CA ALA A 23 2.71 10.14 -6.55
C ALA A 23 3.60 11.38 -6.35
N LYS A 24 4.72 11.46 -7.07
CA LYS A 24 5.60 12.63 -7.08
C LYS A 24 4.89 13.87 -7.62
N LYS A 25 4.14 13.75 -8.72
CA LYS A 25 3.38 14.86 -9.34
C LYS A 25 2.34 15.45 -8.39
N ILE A 26 1.63 14.61 -7.64
CA ILE A 26 0.62 15.06 -6.67
C ILE A 26 1.21 15.44 -5.30
N ARG A 27 2.54 15.35 -5.14
CA ARG A 27 3.26 15.58 -3.87
C ARG A 27 2.70 14.70 -2.74
N ALA A 28 2.55 13.41 -3.01
CA ALA A 28 2.17 12.43 -1.99
C ALA A 28 3.16 12.49 -0.82
N GLY A 29 2.64 12.48 0.41
CA GLY A 29 3.48 12.52 1.61
C GLY A 29 3.95 11.14 2.05
N ALA A 30 3.32 10.08 1.57
CA ALA A 30 3.72 8.70 1.82
C ALA A 30 3.23 7.75 0.71
N ILE A 31 3.94 6.64 0.56
CA ILE A 31 3.53 5.44 -0.17
C ILE A 31 3.27 4.33 0.84
N ILE A 32 2.16 3.62 0.66
CA ILE A 32 1.89 2.36 1.35
C ILE A 32 1.86 1.23 0.32
N HIS A 33 2.61 0.15 0.56
CA HIS A 33 2.50 -1.09 -0.20
C HIS A 33 1.95 -2.21 0.67
N THR A 34 0.86 -2.86 0.26
CA THR A 34 0.18 -3.88 1.06
C THR A 34 0.76 -5.30 0.89
N GLY A 35 2.07 -5.41 0.65
CA GLY A 35 2.77 -6.69 0.39
C GLY A 35 2.61 -7.23 -1.04
N ASP A 36 3.27 -8.37 -1.31
CA ASP A 36 3.40 -9.02 -2.62
C ASP A 36 4.17 -8.18 -3.64
N TRP A 37 5.39 -7.83 -3.26
CA TRP A 37 6.42 -7.21 -4.10
C TRP A 37 7.05 -8.19 -5.09
N ASN A 38 7.15 -9.47 -4.71
CA ASN A 38 7.78 -10.59 -5.44
C ASN A 38 9.31 -10.48 -5.58
N ASN A 39 9.86 -9.31 -5.92
CA ASN A 39 11.30 -9.07 -6.02
C ASN A 39 11.72 -7.91 -5.10
N PHE A 40 12.74 -8.14 -4.28
CA PHE A 40 13.30 -7.17 -3.33
C PHE A 40 13.80 -5.88 -4.02
N ASP A 41 14.33 -5.97 -5.25
CA ASP A 41 14.84 -4.82 -5.99
C ASP A 41 13.76 -3.76 -6.30
N ASN A 42 12.48 -4.14 -6.26
CA ASN A 42 11.37 -3.20 -6.45
C ASN A 42 11.26 -2.17 -5.33
N ILE A 43 11.74 -2.50 -4.12
CA ILE A 43 11.81 -1.53 -3.03
C ILE A 43 12.71 -0.37 -3.42
N LYS A 44 13.84 -0.65 -4.10
CA LYS A 44 14.76 0.40 -4.54
C LYS A 44 14.11 1.32 -5.57
N ILE A 45 13.35 0.75 -6.51
CA ILE A 45 12.61 1.53 -7.53
C ILE A 45 11.68 2.55 -6.86
N VAL A 46 10.93 2.14 -5.84
CA VAL A 46 10.04 3.03 -5.10
C VAL A 46 10.82 4.03 -4.24
N SER A 47 11.87 3.56 -3.56
CA SER A 47 12.68 4.40 -2.66
C SER A 47 13.44 5.51 -3.40
N ASP A 48 13.84 5.30 -4.66
CA ASP A 48 14.54 6.27 -5.49
C ASP A 48 13.71 7.55 -5.76
N TYR A 49 12.38 7.54 -5.51
CA TYR A 49 11.53 8.72 -5.61
C TYR A 49 11.56 9.61 -4.36
N ALA A 50 12.24 9.19 -3.29
CA ALA A 50 12.37 9.92 -2.02
C ALA A 50 11.03 10.28 -1.34
N ILE A 51 9.99 9.47 -1.57
CA ILE A 51 8.72 9.55 -0.85
C ILE A 51 8.74 8.47 0.25
N PRO A 52 8.40 8.78 1.52
CA PRO A 52 8.39 7.79 2.60
C PRO A 52 7.56 6.55 2.23
N LEU A 53 8.15 5.35 2.36
CA LEU A 53 7.52 4.07 2.06
C LEU A 53 7.22 3.29 3.34
N TYR A 54 5.99 2.81 3.47
CA TYR A 54 5.56 1.87 4.50
C TYR A 54 5.02 0.61 3.84
N SER A 55 5.44 -0.56 4.34
CA SER A 55 5.01 -1.83 3.77
C SER A 55 4.91 -2.93 4.83
N CYS A 56 4.05 -3.91 4.54
CA CYS A 56 4.09 -5.23 5.16
C CYS A 56 4.61 -6.28 4.18
N LEU A 57 4.81 -7.51 4.65
CA LEU A 57 5.02 -8.68 3.80
C LEU A 57 3.67 -9.18 3.26
N GLY A 58 3.67 -9.64 2.02
CA GLY A 58 2.62 -10.50 1.48
C GLY A 58 3.05 -11.96 1.38
N ASN A 59 2.15 -12.85 0.98
CA ASN A 59 2.44 -14.29 0.91
C ASN A 59 3.44 -14.66 -0.20
N ALA A 60 3.62 -13.82 -1.21
CA ALA A 60 4.61 -14.00 -2.28
C ALA A 60 6.00 -13.45 -1.91
N ASP A 61 6.12 -12.69 -0.82
CA ASP A 61 7.39 -12.09 -0.37
C ASP A 61 8.24 -13.09 0.43
N ILE A 62 8.61 -14.20 -0.21
CA ILE A 62 9.36 -15.31 0.41
C ILE A 62 10.87 -15.07 0.49
N ASP A 63 11.39 -14.03 -0.17
CA ASP A 63 12.80 -13.68 -0.14
C ASP A 63 13.20 -13.17 1.26
N PRO A 64 14.17 -13.81 1.95
CA PRO A 64 14.62 -13.38 3.28
C PRO A 64 15.26 -11.98 3.33
N ASN A 65 15.55 -11.38 2.18
CA ASN A 65 16.01 -9.99 2.07
C ASN A 65 14.91 -9.00 2.48
N PHE A 66 13.63 -9.33 2.29
CA PHE A 66 12.56 -8.49 2.80
C PHE A 66 12.63 -8.40 4.33
N LYS A 67 12.81 -7.19 4.86
CA LYS A 67 12.85 -6.90 6.30
C LYS A 67 11.55 -6.29 6.83
N PHE A 68 10.48 -6.35 6.05
CA PHE A 68 9.16 -5.90 6.50
C PHE A 68 8.56 -6.87 7.51
N LYS A 69 7.63 -6.36 8.33
CA LYS A 69 6.82 -7.19 9.24
C LYS A 69 5.62 -7.76 8.47
N GLU A 70 5.04 -8.85 8.96
CA GLU A 70 3.75 -9.37 8.44
C GLU A 70 2.64 -8.30 8.47
N GLU A 71 2.69 -7.45 9.50
CA GLU A 71 1.74 -6.39 9.76
C GLU A 71 2.47 -5.19 10.35
N LEU A 72 1.96 -4.00 10.08
CA LEU A 72 2.57 -2.75 10.50
C LEU A 72 1.49 -1.77 10.98
N GLU A 73 1.67 -1.21 12.17
CA GLU A 73 0.90 -0.06 12.66
C GLU A 73 1.80 1.17 12.64
N ILE A 74 1.30 2.26 12.07
CA ILE A 74 1.99 3.57 12.02
C ILE A 74 1.01 4.68 12.41
N GLU A 75 1.57 5.84 12.73
CA GLU A 75 0.79 7.06 12.95
C GLU A 75 1.22 8.13 11.93
N LEU A 76 0.26 8.64 11.16
CA LEU A 76 0.48 9.68 10.16
C LEU A 76 -0.67 10.71 10.23
N ASP A 77 -0.36 12.00 10.31
CA ASP A 77 -1.36 13.08 10.51
C ASP A 77 -2.32 12.78 11.69
N SER A 78 -1.78 12.26 12.80
CA SER A 78 -2.53 11.83 14.00
C SER A 78 -3.54 10.69 13.75
N LEU A 79 -3.48 10.01 12.60
CA LEU A 79 -4.31 8.84 12.30
C LEU A 79 -3.54 7.56 12.60
N LYS A 80 -4.20 6.61 13.26
CA LYS A 80 -3.67 5.26 13.46
C LYS A 80 -3.96 4.42 12.23
N ILE A 81 -2.91 4.05 11.51
CA ILE A 81 -3.00 3.32 10.24
C ILE A 81 -2.47 1.91 10.44
N GLY A 82 -3.27 0.92 10.08
CA GLY A 82 -2.84 -0.47 9.95
C GLY A 82 -2.48 -0.83 8.51
N ILE A 83 -1.46 -1.66 8.33
CA ILE A 83 -1.06 -2.21 7.03
C ILE A 83 -0.86 -3.71 7.22
N CYS A 84 -1.61 -4.50 6.47
CA CYS A 84 -1.51 -5.97 6.49
C CYS A 84 -1.87 -6.51 5.12
N HIS A 85 -1.23 -7.60 4.67
CA HIS A 85 -1.53 -8.09 3.32
C HIS A 85 -2.92 -8.74 3.22
N SER A 86 -3.27 -9.63 4.17
CA SER A 86 -4.56 -10.32 4.19
C SER A 86 -5.32 -10.05 5.48
N ILE A 87 -6.53 -9.48 5.37
CA ILE A 87 -7.41 -9.19 6.51
C ILE A 87 -7.80 -10.45 7.29
N LYS A 88 -7.95 -11.59 6.59
CA LYS A 88 -8.30 -12.86 7.23
C LYS A 88 -7.23 -13.36 8.20
N ASN A 89 -5.97 -13.02 7.91
CA ASN A 89 -4.81 -13.44 8.69
C ASN A 89 -4.26 -12.31 9.58
N CYS A 90 -4.89 -11.13 9.54
CA CYS A 90 -4.45 -9.94 10.25
C CYS A 90 -4.71 -10.05 11.75
N LYS A 91 -3.66 -9.84 12.55
CA LYS A 91 -3.65 -9.83 14.02
C LYS A 91 -3.84 -8.42 14.60
N LEU A 92 -3.77 -7.38 13.77
CA LEU A 92 -4.03 -5.99 14.19
C LEU A 92 -5.43 -5.84 14.80
N LYS A 93 -5.55 -4.98 15.81
CA LYS A 93 -6.83 -4.64 16.40
C LYS A 93 -7.56 -3.61 15.53
N ILE A 94 -8.12 -4.05 14.40
CA ILE A 94 -8.75 -3.20 13.36
C ILE A 94 -9.73 -2.15 13.93
N LYS A 95 -10.46 -2.47 15.00
CA LYS A 95 -11.41 -1.55 15.66
C LYS A 95 -10.75 -0.35 16.34
N ASN A 96 -9.45 -0.42 16.64
CA ASN A 96 -8.69 0.64 17.31
C ASN A 96 -7.94 1.54 16.31
N LEU A 97 -8.09 1.28 15.01
CA LEU A 97 -7.38 1.96 13.93
C LEU A 97 -8.36 2.83 13.14
N ASP A 98 -7.89 4.01 12.72
CA ASP A 98 -8.67 4.92 11.88
C ASP A 98 -8.89 4.33 10.48
N VAL A 99 -7.87 3.65 9.95
CA VAL A 99 -7.90 3.01 8.63
C VAL A 99 -6.93 1.83 8.59
N VAL A 100 -7.26 0.81 7.81
CA VAL A 100 -6.43 -0.37 7.54
C VAL A 100 -6.32 -0.56 6.04
N PHE A 101 -5.08 -0.68 5.54
CA PHE A 101 -4.80 -0.97 4.14
C PHE A 101 -4.45 -2.45 3.97
N CYS A 102 -5.07 -3.10 2.99
CA CYS A 102 -4.84 -4.52 2.68
C CYS A 102 -4.75 -4.82 1.18
N GLY A 103 -4.24 -6.00 0.83
CA GLY A 103 -4.07 -6.49 -0.55
C GLY A 103 -4.69 -7.87 -0.71
N HIS A 104 -3.95 -8.82 -1.31
CA HIS A 104 -4.23 -10.26 -1.37
C HIS A 104 -5.41 -10.68 -2.26
N THR A 105 -6.53 -9.94 -2.22
CA THR A 105 -7.73 -10.30 -2.99
C THR A 105 -7.68 -9.78 -4.43
N HIS A 106 -6.75 -8.87 -4.72
CA HIS A 106 -6.58 -8.15 -5.99
C HIS A 106 -7.80 -7.31 -6.39
N LYS A 107 -8.76 -7.12 -5.47
CA LYS A 107 -10.02 -6.41 -5.70
C LYS A 107 -10.00 -5.06 -5.00
N GLN A 108 -10.12 -4.00 -5.79
CA GLN A 108 -10.34 -2.67 -5.26
C GLN A 108 -11.63 -2.59 -4.45
N GLY A 109 -11.58 -1.88 -3.34
CA GLY A 109 -12.77 -1.60 -2.58
C GLY A 109 -12.50 -1.07 -1.18
N GLN A 110 -13.56 -0.59 -0.56
CA GLN A 110 -13.58 -0.16 0.82
C GLN A 110 -14.71 -0.87 1.55
N GLU A 111 -14.37 -1.46 2.70
CA GLU A 111 -15.36 -1.98 3.65
C GLU A 111 -15.08 -1.36 5.02
N LYS A 112 -15.97 -0.46 5.48
CA LYS A 112 -15.79 0.32 6.72
C LYS A 112 -14.46 1.10 6.67
N ASN A 113 -13.56 0.80 7.60
CA ASN A 113 -12.23 1.40 7.69
C ASN A 113 -11.13 0.57 6.98
N VAL A 114 -11.50 -0.49 6.27
CA VAL A 114 -10.56 -1.32 5.50
C VAL A 114 -10.58 -0.92 4.03
N ILE A 115 -9.42 -0.66 3.45
CA ILE A 115 -9.25 -0.22 2.06
C ILE A 115 -8.30 -1.18 1.35
N ASN A 116 -8.71 -1.67 0.19
CA ASN A 116 -7.88 -2.48 -0.70
C ASN A 116 -7.62 -1.70 -2.00
N PRO A 117 -6.36 -1.42 -2.39
CA PRO A 117 -6.03 -0.66 -3.59
C PRO A 117 -6.16 -1.50 -4.88
N GLY A 118 -6.52 -2.77 -4.77
CA GLY A 118 -6.44 -3.75 -5.84
C GLY A 118 -5.02 -4.18 -6.12
N ALA A 119 -4.83 -4.88 -7.23
CA ALA A 119 -3.53 -5.37 -7.64
C ALA A 119 -2.92 -4.55 -8.76
N LEU A 120 -1.73 -4.02 -8.51
CA LEU A 120 -0.98 -3.23 -9.48
C LEU A 120 -0.45 -4.09 -10.64
N GLU A 121 -0.39 -5.42 -10.49
CA GLU A 121 -0.10 -6.31 -11.62
C GLU A 121 -1.22 -6.35 -12.68
N ASN A 122 -2.48 -6.11 -12.29
CA ASN A 122 -3.68 -6.29 -13.12
C ASN A 122 -4.10 -5.00 -13.87
N GLY A 123 -3.14 -4.18 -14.26
CA GLY A 123 -3.37 -2.83 -14.81
C GLY A 123 -2.96 -1.72 -13.84
N ILE A 124 -3.31 -0.49 -14.12
CA ILE A 124 -3.00 0.63 -13.23
C ILE A 124 -4.07 0.71 -12.15
N ASN A 125 -3.91 -0.11 -11.11
CA ASN A 125 -4.81 -0.15 -9.95
C ASN A 125 -4.08 0.37 -8.71
N PHE A 126 -4.57 1.46 -8.13
CA PHE A 126 -4.09 1.98 -6.85
C PHE A 126 -5.14 2.86 -6.19
N ALA A 127 -4.91 3.27 -4.95
CA ALA A 127 -5.77 4.20 -4.23
C ALA A 127 -5.01 5.44 -3.74
N ILE A 128 -5.75 6.53 -3.54
CA ILE A 128 -5.26 7.76 -2.93
C ILE A 128 -6.12 8.03 -1.70
N PHE A 129 -5.49 8.09 -0.53
CA PHE A 129 -6.16 8.42 0.72
C PHE A 129 -5.77 9.82 1.18
N ASP A 130 -6.75 10.67 1.44
CA ASP A 130 -6.55 12.00 2.04
C ASP A 130 -6.77 11.92 3.54
N THR A 131 -5.69 12.07 4.32
CA THR A 131 -5.73 12.00 5.78
C THR A 131 -6.57 13.10 6.42
N LYS A 132 -6.79 14.24 5.74
CA LYS A 132 -7.59 15.35 6.28
C LYS A 132 -9.08 15.06 6.19
N THR A 133 -9.53 14.54 5.04
CA THR A 133 -10.95 14.26 4.80
C THR A 133 -11.33 12.83 5.18
N LYS A 134 -10.33 11.95 5.36
CA LYS A 134 -10.47 10.49 5.49
C LYS A 134 -11.15 9.85 4.27
N GLY A 135 -11.13 10.53 3.12
CA GLY A 135 -11.67 10.04 1.87
C GLY A 135 -10.65 9.21 1.09
N VAL A 136 -11.16 8.24 0.32
CA VAL A 136 -10.36 7.43 -0.62
C VAL A 136 -10.87 7.62 -2.04
N GLU A 137 -9.93 7.74 -2.98
CA GLU A 137 -10.15 7.73 -4.42
C GLU A 137 -9.45 6.50 -5.00
N PHE A 138 -10.18 5.70 -5.79
CA PHE A 138 -9.63 4.55 -6.50
C PHE A 138 -9.32 4.92 -7.95
N ILE A 139 -8.14 4.52 -8.42
CA ILE A 139 -7.72 4.70 -9.81
C ILE A 139 -7.61 3.33 -10.45
N GLN A 140 -8.21 3.19 -11.63
CA GLN A 140 -8.22 1.98 -12.44
C GLN A 140 -8.11 2.36 -13.93
N GLU A 141 -7.01 1.99 -14.57
CA GLU A 141 -6.76 2.15 -16.02
C GLU A 141 -6.29 0.84 -16.66
#